data_AF-A0A810N6B1-F1
#
_entry.id   AF-A0A810N6B1-F1
#
_cell.length_a   1.000
_cell.length_b   1.000
_cell.length_c   1.000
_cell.angle_alpha   90.00
_cell.angle_beta   90.00
_cell.angle_gamma   90.00
#
_symmetry.space_group_name_H-M   'P 1'
#
loop_
_entity.id
_entity.type
_entity.pdbx_description
1 polymer ?
#
loop_
_entity_poly.entity_id
_entity_poly.type
_entity_poly.pdbx_seq_one_letter_code
_entity_poly.pdbx_strand_id
1 'polypeptide(L)'
;MDRRVRDGAGYLEIHCRAHPEEAPVTLAATVRLLDCWAPSDPDTGARPWRVTAAFGKAPTPVGQAWATVPAPAELAEFGLFPDQDRPGRLPVGAEPLNRFVPAGAGVTPGRPPAEVAAAVAGLLTDTFAAGPVPPDERTRLLAERLAGQLAYGSGDLLRLVVAAPDGSPVDGELHLLGRGGAGRTTRVTLAPAGPGDDRPDLATRTGDVAAVLAELAWLSNNDRMEITATVEPHQLGLGRLAPAAADAAFRAWWAASDRWARIAERWDDGAPTPLGRAELAHVRADFERHNLDLARSTAWAMGKIGDYDPDDEPLPGFPGDRLVALLTRELFDCVTEQVTGDPARGPLLAYGIGLPFEAREDSEGFYGCLLLVEPDRVGVLLVDAVC
;
A
#
# COMPACT_ATOMS: atom_id res chain seq x y z
N MET A 1 6.04 11.82 11.92
CA MET A 1 6.54 10.47 12.26
C MET A 1 6.91 10.47 13.73
N ASP A 2 5.94 10.22 14.61
CA ASP A 2 6.20 10.08 16.05
C ASP A 2 6.30 8.60 16.38
N ARG A 3 7.54 8.10 16.44
CA ARG A 3 7.87 6.75 16.93
C ARG A 3 7.94 6.82 18.45
N ARG A 4 6.89 6.41 19.16
CA ARG A 4 7.00 6.13 20.60
C ARG A 4 7.24 4.63 20.78
N VAL A 5 8.50 4.27 20.96
CA VAL A 5 8.88 2.96 21.51
C VAL A 5 8.65 3.04 23.02
N ARG A 6 7.68 2.30 23.54
CA ARG A 6 7.57 2.03 24.98
C ARG A 6 8.03 0.59 25.22
N ASP A 7 9.03 0.45 26.08
CA ASP A 7 9.59 -0.82 26.53
C ASP A 7 8.50 -1.73 27.14
N GLY A 8 8.55 -3.02 26.79
CA GLY A 8 8.04 -4.08 27.68
C GLY A 8 6.89 -4.96 27.20
N ALA A 9 6.59 -5.07 25.92
CA ALA A 9 5.92 -6.21 25.25
C ALA A 9 5.70 -5.77 23.79
N GLY A 10 6.56 -6.22 22.87
CA GLY A 10 6.54 -5.72 21.50
C GLY A 10 5.23 -6.05 20.79
N TYR A 11 4.39 -5.05 20.56
CA TYR A 11 3.35 -5.06 19.53
C TYR A 11 3.69 -3.98 18.50
N LEU A 12 3.59 -4.33 17.21
CA LEU A 12 3.74 -3.39 16.10
C LEU A 12 2.35 -2.85 15.76
N GLU A 13 2.04 -1.64 16.22
CA GLU A 13 0.81 -0.94 15.84
C GLU A 13 1.11 0.01 14.68
N ILE A 14 0.63 -0.32 13.48
CA ILE A 14 0.79 0.52 12.28
C ILE A 14 -0.48 1.36 12.14
N HIS A 15 -0.40 2.61 12.58
CA HIS A 15 -1.45 3.60 12.39
C HIS A 15 -1.22 4.33 11.06
N CYS A 16 -2.09 4.10 10.09
CA CYS A 16 -2.10 4.83 8.82
C CYS A 16 -3.27 5.81 8.82
N ARG A 17 -3.04 7.02 9.34
CA ARG A 17 -3.83 8.18 8.91
C ARG A 17 -3.27 8.63 7.54
N ALA A 18 -3.90 9.61 6.89
CA ALA A 18 -3.96 9.86 5.44
C ALA A 18 -4.09 11.36 5.10
N HIS A 19 -3.30 12.28 5.69
CA HIS A 19 -3.33 13.70 5.33
C HIS A 19 -2.67 13.97 3.94
N PRO A 20 -2.93 15.09 3.24
CA PRO A 20 -2.12 15.53 2.08
C PRO A 20 -0.61 15.74 2.37
N GLU A 21 -0.21 15.74 3.64
CA GLU A 21 1.19 15.66 4.08
C GLU A 21 1.75 14.22 4.06
N GLU A 22 0.89 13.22 3.86
CA GLU A 22 1.15 11.78 3.95
C GLU A 22 1.25 11.07 2.58
N ALA A 23 1.20 11.81 1.48
CA ALA A 23 1.59 11.30 0.15
C ALA A 23 2.94 10.51 0.15
N PRO A 24 3.94 10.84 0.99
CA PRO A 24 5.15 10.03 1.13
C PRO A 24 4.90 8.64 1.72
N VAL A 25 3.91 8.48 2.61
CA VAL A 25 3.63 7.22 3.31
C VAL A 25 3.07 6.19 2.34
N THR A 26 2.02 6.54 1.59
CA THR A 26 1.42 5.57 0.67
C THR A 26 2.29 5.30 -0.54
N LEU A 27 3.03 6.30 -1.06
CA LEU A 27 4.01 6.05 -2.12
C LEU A 27 5.11 5.08 -1.64
N ALA A 28 5.61 5.27 -0.41
CA ALA A 28 6.60 4.36 0.15
C ALA A 28 6.05 2.95 0.34
N ALA A 29 4.78 2.81 0.77
CA ALA A 29 4.10 1.53 0.87
C ALA A 29 3.94 0.86 -0.50
N THR A 30 3.48 1.58 -1.54
CA THR A 30 3.42 1.09 -2.92
C THR A 30 4.78 0.59 -3.40
N VAL A 31 5.85 1.35 -3.14
CA VAL A 31 7.21 0.98 -3.52
C VAL A 31 7.69 -0.28 -2.80
N ARG A 32 7.44 -0.40 -1.49
CA ARG A 32 7.79 -1.61 -0.73
C ARG A 32 6.98 -2.84 -1.16
N LEU A 33 5.68 -2.68 -1.47
CA LEU A 33 4.89 -3.75 -2.06
C LEU A 33 5.39 -4.15 -3.44
N LEU A 34 5.81 -3.18 -4.25
CA LEU A 34 6.34 -3.44 -5.58
C LEU A 34 7.69 -4.16 -5.48
N ASP A 35 8.50 -3.84 -4.46
CA ASP A 35 9.70 -4.59 -4.11
C ASP A 35 9.36 -6.04 -3.70
N CYS A 36 8.33 -6.25 -2.87
CA CYS A 36 7.87 -7.58 -2.45
C CYS A 36 7.37 -8.43 -3.63
N TRP A 37 6.62 -7.80 -4.53
CA TRP A 37 5.98 -8.46 -5.67
C TRP A 37 6.86 -8.52 -6.91
N ALA A 38 8.03 -7.88 -6.89
CA ALA A 38 8.99 -7.95 -7.98
C ALA A 38 9.23 -9.41 -8.39
N PRO A 39 9.24 -9.72 -9.70
CA PRO A 39 9.41 -11.08 -10.20
C PRO A 39 10.62 -11.72 -9.57
N SER A 40 10.53 -13.01 -9.23
CA SER A 40 11.65 -13.77 -8.70
C SER A 40 11.81 -15.04 -9.50
N ASP A 41 13.05 -15.47 -9.65
CA ASP A 41 13.37 -16.71 -10.34
C ASP A 41 12.71 -17.88 -9.59
N PRO A 42 11.87 -18.68 -10.26
CA PRO A 42 11.07 -19.72 -9.59
C PRO A 42 11.93 -20.89 -9.08
N ASP A 43 13.11 -21.11 -9.67
CA ASP A 43 13.98 -22.24 -9.33
C ASP A 43 14.92 -21.90 -8.18
N THR A 44 15.39 -20.66 -8.13
CA THR A 44 16.39 -20.20 -7.15
C THR A 44 15.82 -19.29 -6.07
N GLY A 45 14.62 -18.75 -6.26
CA GLY A 45 14.06 -17.67 -5.44
C GLY A 45 14.82 -16.35 -5.57
N ALA A 46 15.81 -16.27 -6.48
CA ALA A 46 16.64 -15.09 -6.64
C ALA A 46 15.81 -13.92 -7.13
N ARG A 47 16.06 -12.75 -6.54
CA ARG A 47 15.40 -11.50 -6.90
C ARG A 47 16.28 -10.80 -7.94
N PRO A 48 15.85 -10.66 -9.20
CA PRO A 48 16.57 -9.88 -10.18
C PRO A 48 16.48 -8.38 -9.90
N TRP A 49 15.47 -7.92 -9.16
CA TRP A 49 15.17 -6.51 -8.98
C TRP A 49 14.98 -6.12 -7.52
N ARG A 50 15.40 -4.89 -7.20
CA ARG A 50 15.12 -4.15 -5.97
C ARG A 50 14.47 -2.81 -6.34
N VAL A 51 13.45 -2.44 -5.59
CA VAL A 51 12.69 -1.19 -5.74
C VAL A 51 12.85 -0.36 -4.46
N THR A 52 13.35 0.87 -4.58
CA THR A 52 13.52 1.76 -3.43
C THR A 52 12.93 3.14 -3.69
N ALA A 53 12.63 3.85 -2.61
CA ALA A 53 12.23 5.25 -2.65
C ALA A 53 13.03 6.07 -1.64
N ALA A 54 13.49 7.24 -2.08
CA ALA A 54 14.13 8.25 -1.24
C ALA A 54 13.32 9.55 -1.30
N PHE A 55 13.15 10.21 -0.15
CA PHE A 55 12.35 11.42 -0.02
C PHE A 55 13.22 12.56 0.49
N GLY A 56 13.16 13.70 -0.20
CA GLY A 56 13.98 14.87 0.09
C GLY A 56 13.23 16.19 -0.10
N LYS A 57 14.01 17.27 -0.18
CA LYS A 57 13.49 18.62 -0.41
C LYS A 57 14.45 19.41 -1.30
N ALA A 58 13.94 19.94 -2.41
CA ALA A 58 14.64 20.89 -3.27
C ALA A 58 14.51 22.34 -2.72
N PRO A 59 15.55 23.18 -2.87
CA PRO A 59 15.50 24.59 -2.54
C PRO A 59 14.60 25.38 -3.50
N THR A 60 13.91 26.37 -2.92
CA THR A 60 12.90 27.33 -3.47
C THR A 60 13.48 28.16 -4.65
N PRO A 61 12.71 28.54 -5.69
CA PRO A 61 11.31 28.93 -5.62
C PRO A 61 10.31 27.79 -5.80
N VAL A 62 9.54 27.58 -4.73
CA VAL A 62 8.36 26.74 -4.69
C VAL A 62 7.34 27.32 -5.67
N GLY A 63 6.87 26.50 -6.60
CA GLY A 63 5.74 26.82 -7.47
C GLY A 63 6.05 27.10 -8.94
N GLN A 64 7.31 27.05 -9.37
CA GLN A 64 7.66 27.14 -10.79
C GLN A 64 8.20 25.80 -11.29
N ALA A 65 7.52 25.20 -12.28
CA ALA A 65 8.02 24.04 -13.01
C ALA A 65 9.44 24.32 -13.55
N TRP A 66 10.24 23.27 -13.76
CA TRP A 66 11.57 23.44 -14.31
C TRP A 66 11.46 23.98 -15.73
N ALA A 67 11.88 25.23 -15.94
CA ALA A 67 11.88 25.86 -17.26
C ALA A 67 12.84 25.14 -18.23
N THR A 68 13.91 24.55 -17.69
CA THR A 68 14.87 23.69 -18.39
C THR A 68 15.25 22.53 -17.48
N VAL A 69 15.69 21.41 -18.07
CA VAL A 69 16.18 20.26 -17.31
C VAL A 69 17.32 20.71 -16.39
N PRO A 70 17.29 20.38 -15.07
CA PRO A 70 18.33 20.75 -14.12
C PRO A 70 19.70 20.17 -14.49
N ALA A 71 20.77 20.85 -14.08
CA ALA A 71 22.11 20.34 -14.27
C ALA A 71 22.37 19.10 -13.39
N PRO A 72 23.27 18.18 -13.80
CA PRO A 72 23.60 16.99 -13.01
C PRO A 72 23.99 17.27 -11.55
N ALA A 73 24.74 18.35 -11.30
CA ALA A 73 25.10 18.77 -9.95
C ALA A 73 23.88 19.11 -9.08
N GLU A 74 22.89 19.79 -9.64
CA GLU A 74 21.63 20.12 -8.95
C GLU A 74 20.81 18.85 -8.67
N LEU A 75 20.75 17.91 -9.64
CA LEU A 75 20.06 16.64 -9.47
C LEU A 75 20.68 15.78 -8.34
N ALA A 76 22.01 15.84 -8.17
CA ALA A 76 22.71 15.11 -7.12
C ALA A 76 22.29 15.58 -5.71
N GLU A 77 22.07 16.89 -5.54
CA GLU A 77 21.64 17.48 -4.27
C GLU A 77 20.21 17.07 -3.90
N PHE A 78 19.28 17.04 -4.87
CA PHE A 78 17.85 16.84 -4.56
C PHE A 78 17.38 15.39 -4.64
N GLY A 79 18.11 14.55 -5.38
CA GLY A 79 17.83 13.13 -5.52
C GLY A 79 18.33 12.28 -4.36
N LEU A 80 18.97 12.88 -3.34
CA LEU A 80 19.67 12.16 -2.27
C LEU A 80 20.68 11.16 -2.84
N PHE A 81 21.58 11.67 -3.68
CA PHE A 81 22.71 10.88 -4.15
C PHE A 81 23.90 11.04 -3.19
N PRO A 82 24.73 9.99 -3.04
CA PRO A 82 24.55 8.65 -3.58
C PRO A 82 23.52 7.83 -2.78
N ASP A 83 22.91 6.83 -3.42
CA ASP A 83 22.04 5.86 -2.75
C ASP A 83 22.77 5.19 -1.58
N GLN A 84 22.14 5.09 -0.40
CA GLN A 84 22.78 4.49 0.79
C GLN A 84 23.13 3.03 0.53
N ASP A 85 22.32 2.36 -0.29
CA ASP A 85 22.51 0.96 -0.67
C ASP A 85 23.52 0.78 -1.82
N ARG A 86 23.75 1.83 -2.62
CA ARG A 86 24.66 1.83 -3.79
C ARG A 86 25.48 3.11 -3.84
N PRO A 87 26.44 3.25 -2.91
CA PRO A 87 27.29 4.43 -2.88
C PRO A 87 28.02 4.61 -4.21
N GLY A 88 28.04 5.85 -4.71
CA GLY A 88 28.78 6.21 -5.91
C GLY A 88 27.99 6.27 -7.22
N ARG A 89 26.66 6.07 -7.20
CA ARG A 89 25.82 6.47 -8.33
C ARG A 89 25.65 7.98 -8.35
N LEU A 90 25.95 8.62 -9.48
CA LEU A 90 25.74 10.06 -9.67
C LEU A 90 24.90 10.31 -10.92
N PRO A 91 23.94 11.26 -10.88
CA PRO A 91 23.25 11.67 -12.09
C PRO A 91 24.24 12.34 -13.04
N VAL A 92 24.16 12.00 -14.32
CA VAL A 92 24.95 12.59 -15.41
C VAL A 92 24.06 13.20 -16.49
N GLY A 93 22.76 12.95 -16.43
CA GLY A 93 21.76 13.55 -17.30
C GLY A 93 20.35 13.28 -16.79
N ALA A 94 19.37 13.94 -17.42
CA ALA A 94 17.96 13.70 -17.15
C ALA A 94 17.10 13.96 -18.38
N GLU A 95 15.99 13.25 -18.44
CA GLU A 95 14.97 13.35 -19.48
C GLU A 95 13.63 13.74 -18.85
N PRO A 96 13.02 14.87 -19.24
CA PRO A 96 11.74 15.29 -18.70
C PRO A 96 10.62 14.42 -19.25
N LEU A 97 9.90 13.75 -18.36
CA LEU A 97 8.73 12.93 -18.71
C LEU A 97 7.48 13.81 -18.89
N ASN A 98 7.48 15.03 -18.37
CA ASN A 98 6.40 15.99 -18.61
C ASN A 98 6.31 16.49 -20.06
N ARG A 99 7.26 16.13 -20.95
CA ARG A 99 7.17 16.44 -22.38
C ARG A 99 5.95 15.82 -23.06
N PHE A 100 5.34 14.81 -22.44
CA PHE A 100 4.11 14.17 -22.91
C PHE A 100 2.86 15.03 -22.64
N VAL A 101 3.01 16.14 -21.91
CA VAL A 101 1.96 17.14 -21.68
C VAL A 101 1.96 18.15 -22.83
N PRO A 102 0.84 18.36 -23.55
CA PRO A 102 0.76 19.34 -24.63
C PRO A 102 1.17 20.74 -24.18
N ALA A 103 1.89 21.48 -25.03
CA ALA A 103 2.28 22.86 -24.74
C ALA A 103 1.03 23.74 -24.49
N GLY A 104 0.98 24.40 -23.33
CA GLY A 104 -0.17 25.22 -22.91
C GLY A 104 -1.26 24.46 -22.14
N ALA A 105 -1.22 23.12 -22.11
CA ALA A 105 -1.96 22.36 -21.10
C ALA A 105 -1.15 22.47 -19.80
N GLY A 106 -1.53 23.38 -18.92
CA GLY A 106 -0.88 23.47 -17.61
C GLY A 106 -0.93 22.11 -16.92
N VAL A 107 0.19 21.66 -16.35
CA VAL A 107 0.17 20.59 -15.35
C VAL A 107 -0.46 21.20 -14.12
N THR A 108 -1.78 21.16 -14.03
CA THR A 108 -2.49 21.59 -12.84
C THR A 108 -2.28 20.50 -11.78
N PRO A 109 -1.72 20.81 -10.62
CA PRO A 109 -1.66 19.87 -9.51
C PRO A 109 -3.06 19.30 -9.25
N GLY A 110 -3.20 17.97 -9.24
CA GLY A 110 -4.51 17.32 -9.09
C GLY A 110 -5.08 16.67 -10.35
N ARG A 111 -4.53 16.92 -11.54
CA ARG A 111 -4.95 16.26 -12.78
C ARG A 111 -3.77 16.08 -13.74
N PRO A 112 -2.75 15.27 -13.37
CA PRO A 112 -1.63 15.00 -14.26
C PRO A 112 -2.16 14.35 -15.55
N PRO A 113 -1.58 14.67 -16.72
CA PRO A 113 -2.01 14.05 -17.97
C PRO A 113 -1.77 12.53 -17.90
N ALA A 114 -2.78 11.75 -18.25
CA ALA A 114 -2.75 10.29 -18.20
C ALA A 114 -1.57 9.71 -19.01
N GLU A 115 -1.10 10.47 -19.99
CA GLU A 115 0.05 10.20 -20.84
C GLU A 115 1.37 10.12 -20.05
N VAL A 116 1.56 10.96 -19.02
CA VAL A 116 2.76 10.91 -18.17
C VAL A 116 2.74 9.67 -17.31
N ALA A 117 1.60 9.36 -16.69
CA ALA A 117 1.43 8.12 -15.91
C ALA A 117 1.63 6.88 -16.79
N ALA A 118 1.07 6.86 -18.00
CA ALA A 118 1.27 5.76 -18.96
C ALA A 118 2.73 5.58 -19.37
N ALA A 119 3.46 6.68 -19.64
CA ALA A 119 4.88 6.61 -19.96
C ALA A 119 5.72 6.06 -18.80
N VAL A 120 5.41 6.46 -17.57
CA VAL A 120 6.10 5.96 -16.36
C VAL A 120 5.77 4.48 -16.12
N ALA A 121 4.50 4.08 -16.28
CA ALA A 121 4.09 2.68 -16.16
C ALA A 121 4.79 1.80 -17.21
N GLY A 122 4.93 2.30 -18.44
CA GLY A 122 5.71 1.66 -19.51
C GLY A 122 7.17 1.47 -19.10
N LEU A 123 7.84 2.53 -18.63
CA LEU A 123 9.23 2.45 -18.16
C LEU A 123 9.41 1.42 -17.03
N LEU A 124 8.53 1.40 -16.04
CA LEU A 124 8.57 0.43 -14.94
C LEU A 124 8.40 -1.00 -15.47
N THR A 125 7.38 -1.22 -16.31
CA THR A 125 7.07 -2.54 -16.88
C THR A 125 8.19 -3.05 -17.77
N ASP A 126 8.72 -2.21 -18.65
CA ASP A 126 9.84 -2.55 -19.54
C ASP A 126 11.10 -2.89 -18.75
N THR A 127 11.37 -2.17 -17.65
CA THR A 127 12.51 -2.47 -16.78
C THR A 127 12.34 -3.83 -16.11
N PHE A 128 11.16 -4.14 -15.54
CA PHE A 128 10.91 -5.48 -15.00
C PHE A 128 11.02 -6.58 -16.07
N ALA A 129 10.48 -6.34 -17.26
CA ALA A 129 10.48 -7.28 -18.38
C ALA A 129 11.88 -7.53 -18.97
N ALA A 130 12.85 -6.65 -18.72
CA ALA A 130 14.26 -6.88 -19.05
C ALA A 130 14.91 -7.95 -18.15
N GLY A 131 14.25 -8.33 -17.05
CA GLY A 131 14.68 -9.42 -16.18
C GLY A 131 14.39 -10.81 -16.75
N PRO A 132 14.85 -11.88 -16.06
CA PRO A 132 14.66 -13.26 -16.51
C PRO A 132 13.19 -13.74 -16.43
N VAL A 133 12.39 -13.07 -15.59
CA VAL A 133 10.98 -13.42 -15.35
C VAL A 133 10.12 -12.17 -15.62
N PRO A 134 9.13 -12.25 -16.51
CA PRO A 134 8.26 -11.11 -16.81
C PRO A 134 7.38 -10.75 -15.60
N PRO A 135 6.98 -9.47 -15.47
CA PRO A 135 6.09 -9.04 -14.39
C PRO A 135 4.71 -9.70 -14.47
N ASP A 136 4.26 -10.27 -13.35
CA ASP A 136 2.92 -10.82 -13.21
C ASP A 136 1.85 -9.70 -13.16
N GLU A 137 0.58 -10.07 -13.10
CA GLU A 137 -0.53 -9.09 -13.04
C GLU A 137 -0.43 -8.17 -11.82
N ARG A 138 -0.04 -8.70 -10.65
CA ARG A 138 0.12 -7.91 -9.42
C ARG A 138 1.19 -6.84 -9.58
N THR A 139 2.34 -7.21 -10.10
CA THR A 139 3.46 -6.30 -10.36
C THR A 139 3.05 -5.19 -11.33
N ARG A 140 2.36 -5.55 -12.42
CA ARG A 140 1.91 -4.58 -13.44
C ARG A 140 0.92 -3.57 -12.87
N LEU A 141 -0.12 -4.03 -12.18
CA LEU A 141 -1.14 -3.14 -11.59
C LEU A 141 -0.54 -2.21 -10.53
N LEU A 142 0.42 -2.70 -9.74
CA LEU A 142 1.09 -1.90 -8.73
C LEU A 142 2.10 -0.90 -9.34
N ALA A 143 2.76 -1.27 -10.44
CA ALA A 143 3.59 -0.36 -11.22
C ALA A 143 2.77 0.77 -11.85
N GLU A 144 1.58 0.46 -12.41
CA GLU A 144 0.62 1.45 -12.90
C GLU A 144 0.15 2.38 -11.78
N ARG A 145 -0.14 1.83 -10.60
CA ARG A 145 -0.50 2.61 -9.42
C ARG A 145 0.60 3.59 -9.01
N LEU A 146 1.83 3.10 -8.92
CA LEU A 146 3.01 3.90 -8.58
C LEU A 146 3.24 5.01 -9.62
N ALA A 147 3.11 4.68 -10.90
CA ALA A 147 3.21 5.65 -11.98
C ALA A 147 2.16 6.77 -11.85
N GLY A 148 0.92 6.41 -11.50
CA GLY A 148 -0.13 7.37 -11.20
C GLY A 148 0.19 8.26 -9.98
N GLN A 149 0.71 7.68 -8.89
CA GLN A 149 1.12 8.44 -7.70
C GLN A 149 2.26 9.42 -8.02
N LEU A 150 3.27 8.99 -8.78
CA LEU A 150 4.40 9.82 -9.18
C LEU A 150 3.95 10.96 -10.09
N ALA A 151 3.13 10.68 -11.11
CA ALA A 151 2.62 11.68 -12.03
C ALA A 151 1.73 12.70 -11.29
N TYR A 152 0.88 12.26 -10.36
CA TYR A 152 -0.01 13.13 -9.60
C TYR A 152 0.70 13.98 -8.56
N GLY A 153 1.64 13.37 -7.83
CA GLY A 153 2.36 14.03 -6.75
C GLY A 153 3.46 14.99 -7.20
N SER A 154 3.85 14.94 -8.48
CA SER A 154 4.98 15.69 -9.02
C SER A 154 4.53 16.75 -10.01
N GLY A 155 4.95 17.99 -9.78
CA GLY A 155 4.89 19.06 -10.78
C GLY A 155 5.93 18.85 -11.88
N ASP A 156 7.08 18.26 -11.55
CA ASP A 156 8.12 17.85 -12.51
C ASP A 156 8.51 16.39 -12.30
N LEU A 157 8.50 15.60 -13.37
CA LEU A 157 8.95 14.21 -13.33
C LEU A 157 10.06 13.99 -14.35
N LEU A 158 11.20 13.47 -13.88
CA LEU A 158 12.38 13.19 -14.69
C LEU A 158 12.71 11.71 -14.64
N ARG A 159 13.21 11.18 -15.76
CA ARG A 159 14.04 9.98 -15.79
C ARG A 159 15.49 10.40 -15.70
N LEU A 160 16.23 9.89 -14.72
CA LEU A 160 17.65 10.20 -14.54
C LEU A 160 18.52 9.19 -15.29
N VAL A 161 19.59 9.69 -15.89
CA VAL A 161 20.71 8.88 -16.39
C VAL A 161 21.80 8.96 -15.32
N VAL A 162 22.25 7.80 -14.83
CA VAL A 162 23.25 7.71 -13.77
C VAL A 162 24.52 7.04 -14.26
N ALA A 163 25.65 7.44 -13.69
CA ALA A 163 26.95 6.82 -13.90
C ALA A 163 27.52 6.28 -12.59
N ALA A 164 28.41 5.30 -12.71
CA ALA A 164 29.23 4.80 -11.63
C ALA A 164 30.35 5.80 -11.28
N PRO A 165 31.10 5.62 -10.16
CA PRO A 165 32.14 6.56 -9.74
C PRO A 165 33.26 6.79 -10.77
N ASP A 166 33.49 5.81 -11.63
CA ASP A 166 34.47 5.85 -12.71
C ASP A 166 33.95 6.59 -13.97
N GLY A 167 32.71 7.07 -13.94
CA GLY A 167 32.05 7.74 -15.05
C GLY A 167 31.39 6.80 -16.07
N SER A 168 31.47 5.49 -15.87
CA SER A 168 30.84 4.51 -16.76
C SER A 168 29.30 4.59 -16.64
N PRO A 169 28.55 4.52 -17.76
CA PRO A 169 27.09 4.49 -17.70
C PRO A 169 26.63 3.26 -16.94
N VAL A 170 25.58 3.41 -16.13
CA VAL A 170 24.97 2.30 -15.40
C VAL A 170 23.76 1.85 -16.18
N ASP A 171 23.91 0.72 -16.87
CA ASP A 171 22.84 0.07 -17.60
C ASP A 171 22.00 -0.82 -16.66
N GLY A 172 20.72 -0.98 -17.02
CA GLY A 172 19.80 -1.84 -16.28
C GLY A 172 19.30 -1.26 -14.95
N GLU A 173 19.50 0.03 -14.68
CA GLU A 173 18.85 0.73 -13.57
C GLU A 173 17.86 1.78 -14.11
N LEU A 174 16.70 1.92 -13.46
CA LEU A 174 15.73 2.97 -13.71
C LEU A 174 15.68 3.90 -12.51
N HIS A 175 15.89 5.20 -12.75
CA HIS A 175 15.83 6.23 -11.72
C HIS A 175 14.79 7.28 -12.13
N LEU A 176 13.74 7.42 -11.34
CA LEU A 176 12.68 8.39 -11.53
C LEU A 176 12.75 9.44 -10.42
N LEU A 177 12.82 10.72 -10.78
CA LEU A 177 12.84 11.83 -9.82
C LEU A 177 11.62 12.71 -10.02
N GLY A 178 10.73 12.69 -9.05
CA GLY A 178 9.58 13.58 -8.94
C GLY A 178 9.89 14.78 -8.04
N ARG A 179 9.43 15.96 -8.45
CA ARG A 179 9.41 17.17 -7.62
C ARG A 179 7.97 17.64 -7.47
N GLY A 180 7.45 17.56 -6.25
CA GLY A 180 6.10 17.95 -5.90
C GLY A 180 5.99 19.36 -5.31
N GLY A 181 4.78 19.68 -4.84
CA GLY A 181 4.50 20.95 -4.15
C GLY A 181 5.36 21.15 -2.90
N ALA A 182 5.60 22.43 -2.55
CA ALA A 182 6.47 22.84 -1.44
C ALA A 182 7.95 22.39 -1.56
N GLY A 183 8.38 22.01 -2.77
CA GLY A 183 9.74 21.56 -3.05
C GLY A 183 10.04 20.14 -2.58
N ARG A 184 9.03 19.33 -2.21
CA ARG A 184 9.23 17.93 -1.85
C ARG A 184 9.78 17.14 -3.05
N THR A 185 10.81 16.32 -2.84
CA THR A 185 11.34 15.43 -3.89
C THR A 185 11.16 13.98 -3.51
N THR A 186 10.91 13.16 -4.52
CA THR A 186 10.79 11.71 -4.41
C THR A 186 11.63 11.09 -5.51
N ARG A 187 12.63 10.28 -5.15
CA ARG A 187 13.35 9.43 -6.10
C ARG A 187 12.85 7.99 -5.95
N VAL A 188 12.40 7.37 -7.03
CA VAL A 188 12.15 5.94 -7.10
C VAL A 188 13.25 5.30 -7.93
N THR A 189 13.83 4.22 -7.42
CA THR A 189 14.92 3.50 -8.09
C THR A 189 14.50 2.04 -8.27
N LEU A 190 14.62 1.55 -9.51
CA LEU A 190 14.61 0.13 -9.86
C LEU A 190 16.05 -0.26 -10.21
N ALA A 191 16.62 -1.21 -9.50
CA ALA A 191 17.99 -1.65 -9.73
C ALA A 191 18.09 -3.17 -9.58
N PRO A 192 19.13 -3.83 -10.12
CA PRO A 192 19.35 -5.24 -9.86
C PRO A 192 19.37 -5.54 -8.36
N ALA A 193 18.87 -6.67 -7.86
CA ALA A 193 19.04 -6.95 -6.41
C ALA A 193 20.46 -7.44 -6.12
N GLY A 194 21.02 -7.02 -4.98
CA GLY A 194 22.31 -7.47 -4.45
C GLY A 194 22.15 -8.53 -3.35
N PRO A 195 23.26 -9.19 -2.97
CA PRO A 195 23.27 -10.10 -1.82
C PRO A 195 22.96 -9.32 -0.53
N GLY A 196 21.94 -9.77 0.21
CA GLY A 196 21.47 -9.11 1.45
C GLY A 196 20.27 -8.18 1.26
N ASP A 197 19.73 -8.06 0.05
CA ASP A 197 18.48 -7.34 -0.22
C ASP A 197 17.26 -8.19 0.19
N ASP A 198 17.02 -8.26 1.49
CA ASP A 198 15.89 -8.98 2.07
C ASP A 198 14.56 -8.34 1.68
N ARG A 199 13.54 -9.17 1.46
CA ARG A 199 12.17 -8.68 1.30
C ARG A 199 11.69 -8.08 2.63
N PRO A 200 10.81 -7.07 2.59
CA PRO A 200 10.04 -6.68 3.76
C PRO A 200 9.47 -7.91 4.45
N ASP A 201 9.57 -7.94 5.78
CA ASP A 201 8.96 -9.00 6.57
C ASP A 201 7.43 -8.99 6.39
N LEU A 202 6.80 -10.10 6.79
CA LEU A 202 5.37 -10.29 6.60
C LEU A 202 4.53 -9.21 7.32
N ALA A 203 4.99 -8.71 8.46
CA ALA A 203 4.32 -7.64 9.21
C ALA A 203 4.38 -6.30 8.46
N THR A 204 5.55 -5.96 7.89
CA THR A 204 5.74 -4.77 7.06
C THR A 204 4.88 -4.85 5.80
N ARG A 205 4.89 -6.00 5.11
CA ARG A 205 4.03 -6.26 3.94
C ARG A 205 2.56 -6.08 4.28
N THR A 206 2.10 -6.61 5.42
CA THR A 206 0.71 -6.48 5.87
C THR A 206 0.32 -5.02 6.08
N GLY A 207 1.19 -4.24 6.75
CA GLY A 207 0.97 -2.81 6.93
C GLY A 207 0.95 -2.04 5.62
N ASP A 208 1.84 -2.39 4.69
CA ASP A 208 1.88 -1.74 3.38
C ASP A 208 0.64 -2.04 2.53
N VAL A 209 0.15 -3.29 2.55
CA VAL A 209 -1.11 -3.66 1.89
C VAL A 209 -2.28 -2.88 2.46
N ALA A 210 -2.39 -2.83 3.79
CA ALA A 210 -3.45 -2.07 4.46
C ALA A 210 -3.39 -0.58 4.10
N ALA A 211 -2.20 0.01 4.09
CA ALA A 211 -2.00 1.43 3.75
C ALA A 211 -2.39 1.75 2.29
N VAL A 212 -2.02 0.89 1.34
CA VAL A 212 -2.38 1.10 -0.08
C VAL A 212 -3.87 0.87 -0.30
N LEU A 213 -4.46 -0.14 0.34
CA LEU A 213 -5.89 -0.43 0.24
C LEU A 213 -6.74 0.70 0.85
N ALA A 214 -6.36 1.25 2.01
CA ALA A 214 -7.01 2.40 2.65
C ALA A 214 -6.98 3.66 1.77
N GLU A 215 -5.93 3.86 0.97
CA GLU A 215 -5.86 5.00 0.03
C GLU A 215 -6.74 4.81 -1.22
N LEU A 216 -7.13 3.58 -1.52
CA LEU A 216 -8.00 3.26 -2.66
C LEU A 216 -9.48 3.27 -2.30
N ALA A 217 -9.83 3.08 -1.02
CA ALA A 217 -11.19 3.06 -0.51
C ALA A 217 -11.49 4.35 0.27
N TRP A 218 -12.15 5.32 -0.38
CA TRP A 218 -12.62 6.54 0.28
C TRP A 218 -14.12 6.44 0.56
N LEU A 219 -14.55 7.15 1.59
CA LEU A 219 -15.94 7.20 2.05
C LEU A 219 -16.63 8.44 1.49
N SER A 220 -15.89 9.54 1.44
CA SER A 220 -16.32 10.81 0.89
C SER A 220 -15.12 11.51 0.24
N ASN A 221 -15.32 12.72 -0.29
CA ASN A 221 -14.20 13.52 -0.81
C ASN A 221 -13.16 13.89 0.25
N ASN A 222 -13.50 13.77 1.55
CA ASN A 222 -12.64 14.17 2.66
C ASN A 222 -12.37 13.04 3.67
N ASP A 223 -13.18 11.98 3.67
CA ASP A 223 -13.13 10.93 4.69
C ASP A 223 -12.59 9.64 4.09
N ARG A 224 -11.60 9.06 4.78
CA ARG A 224 -10.89 7.86 4.34
C ARG A 224 -11.22 6.70 5.24
N MET A 225 -11.26 5.52 4.65
CA MET A 225 -11.32 4.28 5.41
C MET A 225 -9.97 4.04 6.10
N GLU A 226 -10.00 3.78 7.40
CA GLU A 226 -8.84 3.28 8.14
C GLU A 226 -8.87 1.74 8.10
N ILE A 227 -7.85 1.15 7.48
CA ILE A 227 -7.65 -0.30 7.50
C ILE A 227 -6.42 -0.57 8.34
N THR A 228 -6.57 -1.34 9.43
CA THR A 228 -5.43 -1.79 10.22
C THR A 228 -5.43 -3.30 10.35
N ALA A 229 -4.24 -3.87 10.28
CA ALA A 229 -4.03 -5.29 10.47
C ALA A 229 -2.88 -5.46 11.47
N THR A 230 -3.15 -6.20 12.54
CA THR A 230 -2.20 -6.42 13.63
C THR A 230 -2.24 -7.87 14.07
N VAL A 231 -1.13 -8.37 14.57
CA VAL A 231 -1.05 -9.71 15.18
C VAL A 231 -0.42 -9.55 16.56
N GLU A 232 -1.10 -10.04 17.57
CA GLU A 232 -0.69 -9.89 18.97
C GLU A 232 -0.77 -11.22 19.73
N PRO A 233 0.16 -11.45 20.68
CA PRO A 233 0.10 -12.62 21.54
C PRO A 233 -0.97 -12.47 22.62
N HIS A 234 -1.67 -13.55 22.94
CA HIS A 234 -2.58 -13.63 24.10
C HIS A 234 -2.22 -14.74 25.10
N GLN A 235 -1.33 -15.68 24.72
CA GLN A 235 -0.74 -16.69 25.62
C GLN A 235 -1.76 -17.57 26.37
N LEU A 236 -2.93 -17.81 25.77
CA LEU A 236 -4.01 -18.57 26.42
C LEU A 236 -3.82 -20.10 26.28
N GLY A 237 -2.93 -20.56 25.40
CA GLY A 237 -2.71 -21.98 25.16
C GLY A 237 -3.96 -22.70 24.64
N LEU A 238 -4.78 -22.04 23.81
CA LEU A 238 -6.11 -22.50 23.41
C LEU A 238 -6.10 -23.88 22.75
N GLY A 239 -5.00 -24.25 22.08
CA GLY A 239 -4.84 -25.56 21.44
C GLY A 239 -4.86 -26.75 22.40
N ARG A 240 -4.83 -26.54 23.71
CA ARG A 240 -4.94 -27.60 24.75
C ARG A 240 -6.35 -27.74 25.32
N LEU A 241 -7.26 -26.85 24.96
CA LEU A 241 -8.61 -26.79 25.49
C LEU A 241 -9.59 -27.50 24.55
N ALA A 242 -10.70 -28.00 25.10
CA ALA A 242 -11.84 -28.41 24.28
C ALA A 242 -12.41 -27.18 23.54
N PRO A 243 -13.00 -27.33 22.34
CA PRO A 243 -13.43 -26.19 21.52
C PRO A 243 -14.31 -25.17 22.25
N ALA A 244 -15.31 -25.61 23.01
CA ALA A 244 -16.17 -24.71 23.79
C ALA A 244 -15.43 -23.98 24.93
N ALA A 245 -14.42 -24.62 25.52
CA ALA A 245 -13.58 -24.00 26.54
C ALA A 245 -12.58 -23.00 25.93
N ALA A 246 -12.06 -23.29 24.73
CA ALA A 246 -11.23 -22.37 23.97
C ALA A 246 -12.00 -21.10 23.59
N ASP A 247 -13.23 -21.25 23.08
CA ASP A 247 -14.12 -20.13 22.76
C ASP A 247 -14.41 -19.26 24.00
N ALA A 248 -14.85 -19.87 25.09
CA ALA A 248 -15.14 -19.14 26.33
C ALA A 248 -13.90 -18.42 26.89
N ALA A 249 -12.73 -19.05 26.85
CA ALA A 249 -11.47 -18.46 27.30
C ALA A 249 -11.08 -17.25 26.45
N PHE A 250 -11.16 -17.36 25.12
CA PHE A 250 -10.84 -16.26 24.22
C PHE A 250 -11.81 -15.08 24.39
N ARG A 251 -13.12 -15.33 24.43
CA ARG A 251 -14.11 -14.24 24.60
C ARG A 251 -13.94 -13.50 25.93
N ALA A 252 -13.60 -14.22 27.00
CA ALA A 252 -13.30 -13.60 28.30
C ALA A 252 -12.02 -12.74 28.25
N TRP A 253 -10.97 -13.22 27.57
CA TRP A 253 -9.74 -12.46 27.37
C TRP A 253 -9.97 -11.21 26.51
N TRP A 254 -10.66 -11.35 25.38
CA TRP A 254 -10.90 -10.24 24.44
C TRP A 254 -11.63 -9.09 25.13
N ALA A 255 -12.70 -9.39 25.87
CA ALA A 255 -13.46 -8.38 26.62
C ALA A 255 -12.63 -7.63 27.67
N ALA A 256 -11.55 -8.24 28.17
CA ALA A 256 -10.63 -7.63 29.13
C ALA A 256 -9.37 -7.03 28.48
N SER A 257 -9.23 -7.10 27.16
CA SER A 257 -8.03 -6.64 26.45
C SER A 257 -8.02 -5.12 26.27
N ASP A 258 -6.83 -4.51 26.37
CA ASP A 258 -6.64 -3.08 26.07
C ASP A 258 -7.02 -2.74 24.61
N ARG A 259 -6.91 -3.72 23.70
CA ARG A 259 -7.30 -3.56 22.30
C ARG A 259 -8.82 -3.41 22.18
N TRP A 260 -9.58 -4.29 22.84
CA TRP A 260 -11.03 -4.16 22.89
C TRP A 260 -11.46 -2.84 23.56
N ALA A 261 -10.82 -2.45 24.67
CA ALA A 261 -11.13 -1.17 25.32
C ALA A 261 -11.03 0.02 24.34
N ARG A 262 -9.98 0.05 23.50
CA ARG A 262 -9.79 1.09 22.48
C ARG A 262 -10.80 1.05 21.33
N ILE A 263 -11.27 -0.14 20.97
CA ILE A 263 -12.27 -0.32 19.89
C ILE A 263 -13.67 0.01 20.42
N ALA A 264 -14.02 -0.46 21.62
CA ALA A 264 -15.30 -0.26 22.26
C ALA A 264 -15.59 1.21 22.60
N GLU A 265 -14.55 2.03 22.83
CA GLU A 265 -14.72 3.50 22.94
C GLU A 265 -15.32 4.13 21.69
N ARG A 266 -15.15 3.49 20.52
CA ARG A 266 -15.65 3.98 19.22
C ARG A 266 -16.90 3.25 18.75
N TRP A 267 -17.08 2.00 19.15
CA TRP A 267 -18.12 1.11 18.61
C TRP A 267 -19.12 0.76 19.70
N ASP A 268 -20.39 1.12 19.48
CA ASP A 268 -21.49 1.13 20.46
C ASP A 268 -22.02 -0.30 20.80
N ASP A 269 -21.13 -1.18 21.25
CA ASP A 269 -21.36 -2.58 21.66
C ASP A 269 -21.57 -3.62 20.53
N GLY A 270 -20.47 -4.16 20.02
CA GLY A 270 -20.46 -5.40 19.25
C GLY A 270 -19.65 -6.49 19.94
N ALA A 271 -20.31 -7.41 20.66
CA ALA A 271 -19.61 -8.60 21.15
C ALA A 271 -19.11 -9.46 19.97
N PRO A 272 -17.90 -10.05 20.03
CA PRO A 272 -17.41 -10.94 18.98
C PRO A 272 -18.37 -12.12 18.79
N THR A 273 -18.83 -12.26 17.56
CA THR A 273 -19.73 -13.32 17.11
C THR A 273 -18.90 -14.41 16.43
N PRO A 274 -18.99 -15.68 16.86
CA PRO A 274 -18.23 -16.77 16.25
C PRO A 274 -18.57 -16.92 14.77
N LEU A 275 -17.53 -17.09 13.94
CA LEU A 275 -17.65 -17.38 12.52
C LEU A 275 -17.22 -18.81 12.25
N GLY A 276 -18.12 -19.61 11.69
CA GLY A 276 -17.74 -20.91 11.12
C GLY A 276 -16.97 -20.73 9.81
N ARG A 277 -16.55 -21.85 9.21
CA ARG A 277 -15.75 -21.81 7.97
C ARG A 277 -16.51 -21.18 6.80
N ALA A 278 -17.81 -21.45 6.69
CA ALA A 278 -18.65 -20.91 5.63
C ALA A 278 -18.88 -19.41 5.83
N GLU A 279 -19.16 -18.99 7.07
CA GLU A 279 -19.32 -17.58 7.42
C GLU A 279 -18.02 -16.80 7.23
N LEU A 280 -16.86 -17.35 7.61
CA LEU A 280 -15.55 -16.72 7.37
C LEU A 280 -15.26 -16.54 5.86
N ALA A 281 -15.58 -17.54 5.05
CA ALA A 281 -15.44 -17.42 3.59
C ALA A 281 -16.40 -16.36 3.02
N HIS A 282 -17.62 -16.26 3.56
CA HIS A 282 -18.57 -15.22 3.20
C HIS A 282 -18.05 -13.83 3.60
N VAL A 283 -17.56 -13.64 4.82
CA VAL A 283 -16.96 -12.39 5.31
C VAL A 283 -15.77 -11.97 4.44
N ARG A 284 -14.90 -12.91 4.01
CA ARG A 284 -13.81 -12.60 3.09
C ARG A 284 -14.32 -12.06 1.74
N ALA A 285 -15.33 -12.71 1.17
CA ALA A 285 -15.93 -12.28 -0.10
C ALA A 285 -16.69 -10.95 0.03
N ASP A 286 -17.34 -10.74 1.17
CA ASP A 286 -18.05 -9.52 1.51
C ASP A 286 -17.09 -8.33 1.66
N PHE A 287 -15.97 -8.53 2.36
CA PHE A 287 -14.92 -7.52 2.50
C PHE A 287 -14.29 -7.12 1.15
N GLU A 288 -14.06 -8.08 0.26
CA GLU A 288 -13.58 -7.81 -1.10
C GLU A 288 -14.58 -6.97 -1.90
N ARG A 289 -15.86 -7.38 -1.88
CA ARG A 289 -16.93 -6.64 -2.56
C ARG A 289 -17.07 -5.22 -2.01
N HIS A 290 -17.08 -5.10 -0.70
CA HIS A 290 -17.21 -3.82 -0.01
C HIS A 290 -16.08 -2.84 -0.40
N ASN A 291 -14.83 -3.28 -0.36
CA ASN A 291 -13.70 -2.44 -0.78
C ASN A 291 -13.79 -2.03 -2.26
N LEU A 292 -14.28 -2.91 -3.13
CA LEU A 292 -14.52 -2.61 -4.54
C LEU A 292 -15.59 -1.54 -4.71
N ASP A 293 -16.72 -1.67 -4.01
CA ASP A 293 -17.84 -0.74 -4.12
C ASP A 293 -17.43 0.67 -3.62
N LEU A 294 -16.63 0.75 -2.56
CA LEU A 294 -16.06 2.01 -2.09
C LEU A 294 -15.07 2.62 -3.09
N ALA A 295 -14.15 1.83 -3.63
CA ALA A 295 -13.18 2.30 -4.61
C ALA A 295 -13.87 2.85 -5.89
N ARG A 296 -14.96 2.21 -6.31
CA ARG A 296 -15.79 2.65 -7.44
C ARG A 296 -16.56 3.93 -7.12
N SER A 297 -17.23 3.98 -5.98
CA SER A 297 -17.93 5.18 -5.50
C SER A 297 -16.98 6.37 -5.42
N THR A 298 -15.76 6.15 -4.95
CA THR A 298 -14.67 7.14 -4.92
C THR A 298 -14.27 7.60 -6.31
N ALA A 299 -14.04 6.64 -7.24
CA ALA A 299 -13.67 6.95 -8.62
C ALA A 299 -14.77 7.78 -9.32
N TRP A 300 -16.04 7.49 -9.06
CA TRP A 300 -17.17 8.26 -9.56
C TRP A 300 -17.20 9.68 -8.99
N ALA A 301 -17.11 9.82 -7.66
CA ALA A 301 -17.14 11.13 -7.00
C ALA A 301 -16.01 12.05 -7.50
N MET A 302 -14.86 11.47 -7.87
CA MET A 302 -13.73 12.18 -8.48
C MET A 302 -13.88 12.42 -10.00
N GLY A 303 -14.99 12.04 -10.62
CA GLY A 303 -15.23 12.16 -12.06
C GLY A 303 -14.28 11.33 -12.92
N LYS A 304 -13.74 10.23 -12.38
CA LYS A 304 -12.89 9.28 -13.12
C LYS A 304 -13.70 8.25 -13.90
N ILE A 305 -14.98 8.10 -13.58
CA ILE A 305 -15.97 7.33 -14.35
C ILE A 305 -17.18 8.22 -14.66
N GLY A 306 -17.76 8.03 -15.85
CA GLY A 306 -18.74 8.97 -16.45
C GLY A 306 -20.14 8.87 -15.86
N ASP A 307 -20.51 7.70 -15.38
CA ASP A 307 -21.74 7.39 -14.64
C ASP A 307 -21.43 6.34 -13.57
N TYR A 308 -22.05 6.47 -12.41
CA TYR A 308 -22.18 5.41 -11.41
C TYR A 308 -23.64 5.41 -11.05
N ASP A 309 -24.40 4.61 -11.77
CA ASP A 309 -25.70 4.18 -11.30
C ASP A 309 -25.44 2.93 -10.44
N PRO A 310 -25.74 2.94 -9.13
CA PRO A 310 -25.62 1.75 -8.30
C PRO A 310 -26.50 0.58 -8.78
N ASP A 311 -27.48 0.85 -9.66
CA ASP A 311 -28.31 -0.16 -10.33
C ASP A 311 -27.74 -0.63 -11.69
N ASP A 312 -26.71 0.03 -12.23
CA ASP A 312 -26.00 -0.44 -13.42
C ASP A 312 -24.98 -1.53 -13.04
N GLU A 313 -24.80 -2.53 -13.92
CA GLU A 313 -23.70 -3.48 -13.74
C GLU A 313 -22.39 -2.70 -13.64
N PRO A 314 -21.55 -2.97 -12.61
CA PRO A 314 -20.33 -2.21 -12.41
C PRO A 314 -19.50 -2.24 -13.69
N LEU A 315 -19.20 -1.06 -14.26
CA LEU A 315 -18.48 -0.92 -15.52
C LEU A 315 -17.28 -1.89 -15.53
N PRO A 316 -17.31 -2.96 -16.35
CA PRO A 316 -16.27 -3.95 -16.32
C PRO A 316 -14.95 -3.29 -16.73
N GLY A 317 -13.99 -3.21 -15.81
CA GLY A 317 -12.62 -2.83 -16.14
C GLY A 317 -12.15 -1.45 -15.70
N PHE A 318 -12.65 -0.89 -14.58
CA PHE A 318 -11.83 0.10 -13.86
C PHE A 318 -10.52 -0.58 -13.45
N PRO A 319 -9.33 -0.10 -13.88
CA PRO A 319 -8.07 -0.78 -13.60
C PRO A 319 -7.79 -0.96 -12.10
N GLY A 320 -8.34 -0.08 -11.27
CA GLY A 320 -8.23 -0.16 -9.81
C GLY A 320 -9.00 -1.31 -9.17
N ASP A 321 -10.05 -1.86 -9.80
CA ASP A 321 -10.85 -2.94 -9.22
C ASP A 321 -9.99 -4.19 -8.98
N ARG A 322 -9.19 -4.56 -9.98
CA ARG A 322 -8.33 -5.74 -9.88
C ARG A 322 -7.28 -5.56 -8.79
N LEU A 323 -6.69 -4.36 -8.67
CA LEU A 323 -5.71 -4.07 -7.64
C LEU A 323 -6.33 -4.12 -6.24
N VAL A 324 -7.53 -3.55 -6.06
CA VAL A 324 -8.27 -3.58 -4.79
C VAL A 324 -8.60 -5.02 -4.38
N ALA A 325 -9.06 -5.85 -5.31
CA ALA A 325 -9.33 -7.27 -5.05
C ALA A 325 -8.05 -8.03 -4.66
N LEU A 326 -6.95 -7.79 -5.38
CA LEU A 326 -5.65 -8.41 -5.09
C LEU A 326 -5.11 -7.99 -3.72
N LEU A 327 -5.13 -6.69 -3.40
CA LEU A 327 -4.70 -6.17 -2.10
C LEU A 327 -5.57 -6.69 -0.97
N THR A 328 -6.89 -6.77 -1.17
CA THR A 328 -7.79 -7.34 -0.17
C THR A 328 -7.43 -8.80 0.13
N ARG A 329 -7.31 -9.63 -0.91
CA ARG A 329 -6.94 -11.05 -0.73
C ARG A 329 -5.58 -11.20 -0.07
N GLU A 330 -4.61 -10.40 -0.51
CA GLU A 330 -3.26 -10.36 0.05
C GLU A 330 -3.28 -10.00 1.54
N LEU A 331 -4.10 -9.03 1.95
CA LEU A 331 -4.22 -8.62 3.36
C LEU A 331 -4.69 -9.80 4.22
N PHE A 332 -5.73 -10.50 3.78
CA PHE A 332 -6.23 -11.69 4.45
C PHE A 332 -5.18 -12.80 4.52
N ASP A 333 -4.52 -13.09 3.40
CA ASP A 333 -3.52 -14.15 3.32
C ASP A 333 -2.32 -13.84 4.23
N CYS A 334 -1.85 -12.59 4.24
CA CYS A 334 -0.77 -12.13 5.11
C CYS A 334 -1.13 -12.22 6.60
N VAL A 335 -2.31 -11.76 7.02
CA VAL A 335 -2.74 -11.86 8.43
C VAL A 335 -2.94 -13.33 8.81
N THR A 336 -3.52 -14.13 7.94
CA THR A 336 -3.68 -15.58 8.16
C THR A 336 -2.32 -16.23 8.34
N GLU A 337 -1.36 -15.99 7.46
CA GLU A 337 0.00 -16.54 7.56
C GLU A 337 0.72 -16.11 8.84
N GLN A 338 0.60 -14.85 9.27
CA GLN A 338 1.20 -14.41 10.55
C GLN A 338 0.59 -15.13 11.76
N VAL A 339 -0.71 -15.42 11.70
CA VAL A 339 -1.45 -16.06 12.78
C VAL A 339 -1.21 -17.57 12.81
N THR A 340 -1.39 -18.23 11.66
CA THR A 340 -1.41 -19.69 11.54
C THR A 340 -0.07 -20.28 11.10
N GLY A 341 0.85 -19.47 10.57
CA GLY A 341 2.09 -19.92 9.93
C GLY A 341 1.90 -20.50 8.52
N ASP A 342 0.68 -20.54 8.01
CA ASP A 342 0.35 -21.06 6.66
C ASP A 342 -0.92 -20.36 6.12
N PRO A 343 -0.83 -19.57 5.03
CA PRO A 343 -1.99 -18.86 4.47
C PRO A 343 -3.12 -19.81 4.00
N ALA A 344 -2.83 -21.09 3.76
CA ALA A 344 -3.84 -22.09 3.38
C ALA A 344 -4.53 -22.74 4.60
N ARG A 345 -3.98 -22.57 5.81
CA ARG A 345 -4.54 -23.13 7.04
C ARG A 345 -5.61 -22.20 7.61
N GLY A 346 -6.79 -22.75 7.87
CA GLY A 346 -7.84 -22.02 8.59
C GLY A 346 -7.49 -21.81 10.06
N PRO A 347 -7.95 -20.71 10.69
CA PRO A 347 -7.68 -20.43 12.09
C PRO A 347 -8.40 -21.41 13.02
N LEU A 348 -7.92 -21.55 14.25
CA LEU A 348 -8.58 -22.34 15.30
C LEU A 348 -9.98 -21.80 15.62
N LEU A 349 -10.11 -20.48 15.78
CA LEU A 349 -11.38 -19.78 15.97
C LEU A 349 -11.39 -18.50 15.12
N ALA A 350 -12.57 -18.07 14.68
CA ALA A 350 -12.74 -16.81 13.99
C ALA A 350 -13.95 -16.06 14.57
N TYR A 351 -13.87 -14.73 14.65
CA TYR A 351 -14.97 -13.91 15.13
C TYR A 351 -15.14 -12.66 14.26
N GLY A 352 -16.39 -12.25 14.11
CA GLY A 352 -16.77 -10.98 13.49
C GLY A 352 -17.37 -10.03 14.52
N ILE A 353 -17.07 -8.75 14.38
CA ILE A 353 -17.74 -7.63 15.06
C ILE A 353 -18.14 -6.66 13.96
N GLY A 354 -19.43 -6.37 13.81
CA GLY A 354 -19.94 -5.58 12.66
C GLY A 354 -19.74 -6.28 11.31
N LEU A 355 -19.62 -7.62 11.31
CA LEU A 355 -19.41 -8.44 10.12
C LEU A 355 -20.48 -9.56 10.01
N PRO A 356 -20.95 -9.91 8.80
CA PRO A 356 -20.65 -9.25 7.51
C PRO A 356 -21.14 -7.79 7.50
N PHE A 357 -20.64 -6.98 6.57
CA PHE A 357 -21.02 -5.57 6.50
C PHE A 357 -22.50 -5.47 6.13
N GLU A 358 -23.33 -5.05 7.08
CA GLU A 358 -24.72 -4.73 6.80
C GLU A 358 -24.78 -3.31 6.22
N ALA A 359 -25.52 -3.13 5.13
CA ALA A 359 -25.80 -1.81 4.57
C ALA A 359 -26.65 -1.03 5.59
N ARG A 360 -26.01 -0.13 6.34
CA ARG A 360 -26.73 0.82 7.18
C ARG A 360 -27.24 1.95 6.29
N GLU A 361 -28.55 2.22 6.36
CA GLU A 361 -29.19 3.35 5.64
C GLU A 361 -28.77 4.70 6.25
N ASP A 362 -28.20 4.65 7.45
CA ASP A 362 -27.78 5.73 8.31
C ASP A 362 -26.37 6.19 7.92
N SER A 363 -26.17 7.49 7.73
CA SER A 363 -24.90 8.16 7.40
C SER A 363 -23.80 8.05 8.46
N GLU A 364 -23.96 7.17 9.45
CA GLU A 364 -22.97 6.88 10.48
C GLU A 364 -22.09 5.76 9.97
N GLY A 365 -20.84 6.11 9.62
CA GLY A 365 -19.82 5.23 9.06
C GLY A 365 -19.86 3.74 9.42
N PHE A 366 -19.39 2.89 8.51
CA PHE A 366 -19.32 1.45 8.78
C PHE A 366 -18.06 1.10 9.57
N TYR A 367 -18.13 -0.01 10.31
CA TYR A 367 -16.98 -0.54 11.02
C TYR A 367 -17.07 -2.06 11.08
N GLY A 368 -15.92 -2.72 10.99
CA GLY A 368 -15.83 -4.17 10.97
C GLY A 368 -14.51 -4.65 11.58
N CYS A 369 -14.58 -5.62 12.49
CA CYS A 369 -13.40 -6.27 13.05
C CYS A 369 -13.49 -7.78 12.84
N LEU A 370 -12.50 -8.33 12.15
CA LEU A 370 -12.29 -9.75 12.03
C LEU A 370 -11.14 -10.18 12.96
N LEU A 371 -11.43 -11.16 13.81
CA LEU A 371 -10.47 -11.80 14.69
C LEU A 371 -10.16 -13.19 14.17
N LEU A 372 -8.89 -13.46 13.86
CA LEU A 372 -8.37 -14.79 13.52
C LEU A 372 -7.55 -15.30 14.70
N VAL A 373 -7.97 -16.37 15.35
CA VAL A 373 -7.42 -16.79 16.63
C VAL A 373 -6.70 -18.12 16.48
N GLU A 374 -5.50 -18.21 17.03
CA GLU A 374 -4.67 -19.40 17.13
C GLU A 374 -4.30 -19.67 18.60
N PRO A 375 -3.61 -20.77 18.94
CA PRO A 375 -3.38 -21.15 20.33
C PRO A 375 -2.82 -20.05 21.25
N ASP A 376 -1.94 -19.20 20.73
CA ASP A 376 -1.20 -18.21 21.53
C ASP A 376 -1.23 -16.78 20.98
N ARG A 377 -1.91 -16.55 19.85
CA ARG A 377 -1.95 -15.26 19.16
C ARG A 377 -3.27 -15.03 18.44
N VAL A 378 -3.61 -13.76 18.26
CA VAL A 378 -4.77 -13.31 17.49
C VAL A 378 -4.31 -12.32 16.42
N GLY A 379 -4.83 -12.50 15.21
CA GLY A 379 -4.80 -11.50 14.16
C GLY A 379 -6.08 -10.68 14.21
N VAL A 380 -5.92 -9.37 14.17
CA VAL A 380 -7.01 -8.39 14.22
C VAL A 380 -6.96 -7.60 12.92
N LEU A 381 -7.97 -7.76 12.09
CA LEU A 381 -8.20 -6.96 10.90
C LEU A 381 -9.36 -6.00 11.20
N LEU A 382 -9.05 -4.72 11.27
CA LEU A 382 -9.97 -3.63 11.55
C LEU A 382 -10.21 -2.84 10.27
N VAL A 383 -11.48 -2.57 10.00
CA VAL A 383 -11.93 -1.55 9.08
C VAL A 383 -12.76 -0.57 9.87
N ASP A 384 -12.35 0.69 9.84
CA ASP A 384 -12.97 1.79 10.56
C ASP A 384 -13.22 2.92 9.57
N ALA A 385 -14.49 3.21 9.33
CA ALA A 385 -14.93 4.26 8.43
C ALA A 385 -15.73 5.33 9.16
N VAL A 386 -15.25 5.79 10.32
CA VAL A 386 -15.90 6.89 11.06
C VAL A 386 -15.75 8.22 10.32
N CYS A 387 -16.90 8.82 9.97
CA CYS A 387 -17.06 10.18 9.45
C CYS A 387 -16.89 11.25 10.53
#